data_AF-A0A439T683-F1
#
_entry.id   AF-A0A439T683-F1
#
_cell.length_a   1.000
_cell.length_b   1.000
_cell.length_c   1.000
_cell.angle_alpha   90.00
_cell.angle_beta   90.00
_cell.angle_gamma   90.00
#
_symmetry.space_group_name_H-M   'P 1'
#
loop_
_entity.id
_entity.type
_entity.pdbx_description
1 polymer ?
#
loop_
_entity_poly.entity_id
_entity_poly.type
_entity_poly.pdbx_seq_one_letter_code
_entity_poly.pdbx_strand_id
1 'polypeptide(L)'
;MRRRSLLPPKIVPTILEMIATLDDAAERTGDRCYVRARNALAASAPGRPKLDDRLSIQEAKWLLETGQVSNLNQALLMVAKTENSHRSTRSIAERLRRKIKAETKNSSTK
;
A
#
# COMPACT_ATOMS: atom_id res chain seq x y z
N MET A 1 -4.97 23.40 35.66
CA MET A 1 -5.17 24.08 34.35
C MET A 1 -4.07 23.64 33.38
N ARG A 2 -4.39 22.85 32.34
CA ARG A 2 -3.41 22.42 31.32
C ARG A 2 -3.47 23.40 30.14
N ARG A 3 -2.37 24.13 29.87
CA ARG A 3 -2.22 24.97 28.68
C ARG A 3 -2.16 24.03 27.45
N ARG A 4 -3.20 24.03 26.62
CA ARG A 4 -3.15 23.43 25.27
C ARG A 4 -2.13 24.23 24.47
N SER A 5 -1.05 23.59 24.02
CA SER A 5 -0.08 24.19 23.11
C SER A 5 -0.77 24.54 21.78
N LEU A 6 -0.96 25.83 21.52
CA LEU A 6 -1.47 26.39 20.25
C LEU A 6 -0.36 26.44 19.18
N LEU A 7 0.36 25.34 18.97
CA LEU A 7 1.26 25.29 17.83
C LEU A 7 0.40 25.05 16.57
N PRO A 8 0.51 25.90 15.53
CA PRO A 8 -0.20 25.66 14.28
C PRO A 8 0.19 24.28 13.73
N PRO A 9 -0.74 23.56 13.09
CA PRO A 9 -0.40 22.28 12.47
C PRO A 9 0.74 22.51 11.49
N LYS A 10 1.81 21.73 11.60
CA LYS A 10 2.86 21.70 10.57
C LYS A 10 2.19 21.26 9.27
N ILE A 11 2.02 22.19 8.34
CA ILE A 11 1.53 21.87 7.00
C ILE A 11 2.67 21.11 6.32
N VAL A 12 2.51 19.80 6.23
CA VAL A 12 3.46 18.95 5.50
C VAL A 12 3.04 19.04 4.03
N PRO A 13 3.89 19.57 3.13
CA PRO A 13 3.53 19.71 1.73
C PRO A 13 3.24 18.34 1.13
N THR A 14 2.20 18.26 0.32
CA THR A 14 1.87 17.04 -0.40
C THR A 14 2.92 16.75 -1.47
N ILE A 15 3.07 15.49 -1.88
CA ILE A 15 4.03 15.11 -2.94
C ILE A 15 3.76 15.91 -4.23
N LEU A 16 2.49 16.20 -4.53
CA LEU A 16 2.09 17.00 -5.69
C LEU A 16 2.55 18.47 -5.57
N GLU A 17 2.43 19.07 -4.39
CA GLU A 17 2.93 20.42 -4.12
C GLU A 17 4.46 20.47 -4.26
N MET A 18 5.17 19.45 -3.77
CA MET A 18 6.62 19.34 -3.91
C MET A 18 7.04 19.22 -5.38
N ILE A 19 6.32 18.43 -6.18
CA ILE A 19 6.57 18.29 -7.62
C ILE A 19 6.37 19.64 -8.33
N ALA A 20 5.26 20.35 -8.06
CA ALA A 20 4.99 21.65 -8.66
C ALA A 20 6.08 22.68 -8.31
N THR A 21 6.53 22.74 -7.05
CA THR A 21 7.62 23.65 -6.66
C THR A 21 8.95 23.35 -7.35
N LEU A 22 9.23 22.08 -7.68
CA LEU A 22 10.45 21.69 -8.39
C LEU A 22 10.36 21.99 -9.89
N ASP A 23 9.19 21.88 -10.49
CA ASP A 23 8.95 22.29 -11.88
C ASP A 23 9.15 23.81 -12.03
N ASP A 24 8.54 24.61 -11.15
CA ASP A 24 8.75 26.06 -11.07
C ASP A 24 10.24 26.45 -10.92
N ALA A 25 10.97 25.74 -10.05
CA ALA A 25 12.39 26.00 -9.82
C ALA A 25 13.23 25.65 -11.06
N ALA A 26 12.91 24.54 -11.73
CA ALA A 26 13.56 24.13 -12.96
C ALA A 26 13.35 25.14 -14.09
N GLU A 27 12.12 25.66 -14.25
CA GLU A 27 11.80 26.67 -15.27
C GLU A 27 12.53 27.99 -15.04
N ARG A 28 12.60 28.47 -13.78
CA ARG A 28 13.27 29.75 -13.47
C ARG A 28 14.78 29.68 -13.58
N THR A 29 15.38 28.54 -13.22
CA THR A 29 16.85 28.42 -13.10
C THR A 29 17.50 27.70 -14.28
N GLY A 30 16.75 26.89 -15.02
CA GLY A 30 17.28 25.98 -16.04
C GLY A 30 18.11 24.82 -15.47
N ASP A 31 18.19 24.66 -14.14
CA ASP A 31 19.01 23.62 -13.53
C ASP A 31 18.34 22.25 -13.63
N ARG A 32 19.04 21.33 -14.30
CA ARG A 32 18.62 19.93 -14.47
C ARG A 32 18.54 19.16 -13.15
N CYS A 33 19.12 19.66 -12.07
CA CYS A 33 19.00 19.05 -10.74
C CYS A 33 17.56 19.07 -10.23
N TYR A 34 16.82 20.16 -10.45
CA TYR A 34 15.41 20.25 -10.05
C TYR A 34 14.53 19.30 -10.86
N VAL A 35 14.77 19.19 -12.17
CA VAL A 35 14.10 18.20 -13.05
C VAL A 35 14.36 16.77 -12.56
N ARG A 36 15.60 16.44 -12.19
CA ARG A 36 15.95 15.12 -11.65
C ARG A 36 15.25 14.84 -10.32
N ALA A 37 15.22 15.80 -9.42
CA ALA A 37 14.52 15.66 -8.14
C ALA A 37 13.01 15.46 -8.33
N ARG A 38 12.40 16.22 -9.24
CA ARG A 38 10.99 16.10 -9.62
C ARG A 38 10.68 14.72 -10.18
N ASN A 39 11.50 14.25 -11.13
CA ASN A 39 11.34 12.93 -11.72
C ASN A 39 11.52 11.81 -10.69
N ALA A 40 12.45 11.96 -9.73
CA ALA A 40 12.64 10.98 -8.67
C ALA A 40 11.44 10.91 -7.71
N LEU A 41 10.79 12.05 -7.41
CA LEU A 41 9.57 12.08 -6.61
C LEU A 41 8.35 11.53 -7.35
N ALA A 42 8.26 11.80 -8.66
CA ALA A 42 7.18 11.30 -9.51
C ALA A 42 7.34 9.80 -9.84
N ALA A 43 8.57 9.30 -9.89
CA ALA A 43 8.83 7.90 -10.13
C ALA A 43 8.29 7.06 -8.97
N SER A 44 7.41 6.11 -9.29
CA SER A 44 7.06 5.04 -8.36
C SER A 44 8.34 4.32 -7.92
N ALA A 45 8.46 4.03 -6.62
CA ALA A 45 9.65 3.40 -6.04
C ALA A 45 10.14 2.23 -6.91
N PRO A 46 11.43 2.20 -7.29
CA PRO A 46 11.97 1.14 -8.13
C PRO A 46 11.74 -0.22 -7.45
N GLY A 47 11.03 -1.10 -8.15
CA GLY A 47 10.62 -2.40 -7.63
C GLY A 47 9.31 -2.88 -8.22
N ARG A 48 8.97 -4.14 -7.92
CA ARG A 48 7.67 -4.69 -8.30
C ARG A 48 6.56 -3.92 -7.56
N PRO A 49 5.51 -3.43 -8.24
CA PRO A 49 4.42 -2.74 -7.57
C PRO A 49 3.87 -3.63 -6.45
N LYS A 50 3.64 -3.03 -5.27
CA LYS A 50 2.99 -3.73 -4.17
C LYS A 50 1.62 -4.16 -4.66
N LEU A 51 1.39 -5.47 -4.76
CA LEU A 51 0.04 -6.01 -4.86
C LEU A 51 -0.71 -5.63 -3.58
N ASP A 52 -1.79 -4.87 -3.72
CA ASP A 52 -2.73 -4.67 -2.64
C ASP A 52 -3.63 -5.91 -2.54
N ASP A 53 -3.35 -6.72 -1.51
CA ASP A 53 -4.09 -7.96 -1.26
C ASP A 53 -5.13 -7.76 -0.14
N ARG A 54 -5.36 -6.52 0.33
CA ARG A 54 -6.24 -6.25 1.48
C ARG A 54 -7.67 -6.68 1.23
N LEU A 55 -8.21 -6.35 0.05
CA LEU A 55 -9.57 -6.73 -0.35
C LEU A 55 -9.68 -8.26 -0.45
N SER A 56 -8.71 -8.93 -1.08
CA SER A 56 -8.67 -10.39 -1.19
C SER A 56 -8.62 -11.08 0.19
N ILE A 57 -7.87 -10.52 1.13
CA ILE A 57 -7.80 -11.03 2.51
C ILE A 57 -9.12 -10.80 3.26
N GLN A 58 -9.74 -9.63 3.09
CA GLN A 58 -11.01 -9.29 3.72
C GLN A 58 -12.13 -10.20 3.22
N GLU A 59 -12.20 -10.44 1.91
CA GLU A 59 -13.15 -11.38 1.30
C GLU A 59 -12.96 -12.80 1.84
N ALA A 60 -11.71 -13.27 1.94
CA ALA A 60 -11.42 -14.59 2.49
C ALA A 60 -11.83 -14.74 3.97
N LYS A 61 -11.73 -13.67 4.76
CA LYS A 61 -12.22 -13.65 6.15
C LYS A 61 -13.74 -13.64 6.19
N TRP A 62 -14.39 -12.83 5.35
CA TRP A 62 -15.84 -12.77 5.25
C TRP A 62 -16.45 -14.13 4.87
N LEU A 63 -15.86 -14.85 3.90
CA LEU A 63 -16.30 -16.20 3.53
C LEU A 63 -16.22 -17.19 4.69
N LEU A 64 -15.20 -17.05 5.54
CA LEU A 64 -15.04 -17.90 6.73
C LEU A 64 -16.05 -17.53 7.83
N GLU A 65 -16.24 -16.25 8.09
CA GLU A 65 -17.15 -15.73 9.13
C GLU A 65 -18.61 -16.02 8.83
N THR A 66 -18.99 -15.95 7.55
CA THR A 66 -20.34 -16.27 7.07
C THR A 66 -20.61 -17.78 6.96
N GLY A 67 -19.61 -18.62 7.20
CA GLY A 67 -19.73 -20.08 7.12
C GLY A 67 -19.87 -20.62 5.68
N GLN A 68 -19.62 -19.80 4.66
CA GLN A 68 -19.60 -20.27 3.26
C GLN A 68 -18.50 -21.31 3.01
N VAL A 69 -17.44 -21.27 3.82
CA VAL A 69 -16.35 -22.24 3.81
C VAL A 69 -15.97 -22.65 5.22
N SER A 70 -15.57 -23.91 5.39
CA SER A 70 -15.24 -24.48 6.70
C SER A 70 -13.83 -24.12 7.19
N ASN A 71 -12.95 -23.69 6.29
CA ASN A 71 -11.56 -23.39 6.63
C ASN A 71 -10.99 -22.23 5.81
N LEU A 72 -10.03 -21.52 6.42
CA LEU A 72 -9.38 -20.37 5.80
C LEU A 72 -8.65 -20.72 4.51
N ASN A 73 -8.07 -21.92 4.39
CA ASN A 73 -7.33 -22.31 3.20
C ASN A 73 -8.24 -22.43 1.97
N GLN A 74 -9.45 -22.93 2.16
CA GLN A 74 -10.49 -23.01 1.14
C GLN A 74 -10.98 -21.63 0.75
N ALA A 75 -11.18 -20.72 1.73
CA ALA A 75 -11.51 -19.32 1.48
C ALA A 75 -10.46 -18.65 0.56
N LEU A 76 -9.18 -18.81 0.90
CA LEU A 76 -8.07 -18.23 0.14
C LEU A 76 -7.95 -18.81 -1.26
N LEU A 77 -8.23 -20.11 -1.44
CA LEU A 77 -8.27 -20.74 -2.76
C LEU A 77 -9.44 -20.24 -3.60
N MET A 78 -10.61 -19.99 -3.00
CA MET A 78 -11.77 -19.43 -3.72
C MET A 78 -11.47 -18.02 -4.21
N VAL A 79 -10.95 -17.15 -3.34
CA VAL A 79 -10.55 -15.78 -3.71
C VAL A 79 -9.41 -15.79 -4.75
N ALA A 80 -8.46 -16.73 -4.64
CA ALA A 80 -7.39 -16.86 -5.61
C ALA A 80 -7.85 -17.34 -6.99
N LYS A 81 -9.01 -18.00 -7.10
CA LYS A 81 -9.61 -18.38 -8.39
C LYS A 81 -10.31 -17.21 -9.05
N THR A 82 -10.85 -16.27 -8.27
CA THR A 82 -11.53 -15.07 -8.78
C THR A 82 -10.54 -13.97 -9.17
N GLU A 83 -9.30 -14.00 -8.65
CA GLU A 83 -8.22 -13.16 -9.16
C GLU A 83 -7.88 -13.57 -10.60
N ASN A 84 -8.27 -12.75 -11.58
CA ASN A 84 -7.86 -12.85 -12.99
C ASN A 84 -6.35 -12.54 -13.12
N SER A 85 -5.52 -13.48 -12.66
CA SER A 85 -4.07 -13.39 -12.68
C SER A 85 -3.48 -14.50 -13.54
N HIS A 86 -2.43 -14.21 -14.30
CA HIS A 86 -1.63 -15.23 -15.00
C HIS A 86 -0.84 -16.16 -14.07
N ARG A 87 -1.03 -16.06 -12.75
CA ARG A 87 -0.35 -16.84 -11.73
C ARG A 87 -1.20 -18.03 -11.31
N SER A 88 -0.55 -19.10 -10.87
CA SER A 88 -1.27 -20.24 -10.32
C SER A 88 -2.05 -19.85 -9.07
N THR A 89 -3.29 -20.33 -8.97
CA THR A 89 -4.18 -20.15 -7.80
C THR A 89 -3.47 -20.49 -6.49
N ARG A 90 -2.67 -21.57 -6.49
CA ARG A 90 -1.89 -21.98 -5.32
C ARG A 90 -0.85 -20.95 -4.90
N SER A 91 -0.17 -20.30 -5.85
CA SER A 91 0.81 -19.25 -5.56
C SER A 91 0.14 -18.02 -4.95
N ILE A 92 -1.04 -17.65 -5.43
CA ILE A 92 -1.83 -16.53 -4.90
C ILE A 92 -2.31 -16.85 -3.49
N ALA A 93 -2.94 -18.01 -3.27
CA ALA A 93 -3.42 -18.41 -1.94
C ALA A 93 -2.28 -18.46 -0.91
N GLU A 94 -1.12 -19.01 -1.28
CA GLU A 94 0.07 -19.05 -0.42
C GLU A 94 0.60 -17.64 -0.10
N ARG A 95 0.59 -16.72 -1.08
CA ARG A 95 0.94 -15.30 -0.88
C ARG A 95 0.02 -14.65 0.15
N LEU A 96 -1.30 -14.82 -0.01
CA LEU A 96 -2.30 -14.26 0.90
C LEU A 96 -2.14 -14.84 2.31
N ARG A 97 -1.91 -16.16 2.43
CA ARG A 97 -1.67 -16.83 3.71
C ARG A 97 -0.46 -16.26 4.45
N ARG A 98 0.65 -16.03 3.73
CA ARG A 98 1.87 -15.42 4.29
C ARG A 98 1.61 -13.98 4.76
N LYS A 99 0.82 -13.20 4.02
CA LYS A 99 0.46 -11.84 4.42
C LYS A 99 -0.38 -11.83 5.69
N ILE A 100 -1.40 -12.68 5.79
CA ILE A 100 -2.19 -12.82 7.03
C ILE A 100 -1.29 -13.16 8.22
N LYS A 101 -0.36 -14.11 8.04
CA LYS A 101 0.60 -14.49 9.10
C LYS A 101 1.57 -13.37 9.48
N ALA A 102 1.94 -12.51 8.53
CA ALA A 102 2.79 -11.36 8.80
C ALA A 102 2.03 -10.25 9.55
N GLU A 103 0.76 -10.02 9.19
CA GLU A 103 -0.11 -9.06 9.88
C GLU A 103 -0.29 -9.43 11.36
N THR A 104 -0.56 -10.70 11.66
CA THR A 104 -0.73 -11.15 13.05
C THR A 104 0.54 -11.04 13.90
N LYS A 105 1.72 -11.22 13.28
CA LYS A 105 3.01 -11.02 13.97
C LYS A 105 3.26 -9.55 14.29
N ASN A 106 2.98 -8.66 13.34
CA ASN A 106 3.23 -7.22 13.51
C ASN A 106 2.24 -6.56 14.48
N SER A 107 1.05 -7.13 14.67
CA SER A 107 0.11 -6.69 15.71
C SER A 107 0.47 -7.16 17.12
N SER A 108 1.34 -8.16 17.26
CA SER A 108 1.77 -8.71 18.56
C SER A 108 2.99 -7.99 19.15
N THR A 109 3.68 -7.16 18.37
CA THR A 109 4.90 -6.41 18.77
C THR A 109 4.65 -4.92 18.96
N LYS A 110 3.39 -4.48 19.00
CA LYS A 110 2.95 -3.13 19.36
C LYS A 110 2.12 -3.17 20.62
#